data_AF-A0A522JK81-F1
#
_entry.id   AF-A0A522JK81-F1
#
_cell.length_a   1.000
_cell.length_b   1.000
_cell.length_c   1.000
_cell.angle_alpha   90.00
_cell.angle_beta   90.00
_cell.angle_gamma   90.00
#
_symmetry.space_group_name_H-M   'P 1'
#
loop_
_entity.id
_entity.type
_entity.pdbx_description
1 polymer ?
#
loop_
_entity_poly.entity_id
_entity_poly.type
_entity_poly.pdbx_seq_one_letter_code
_entity_poly.pdbx_strand_id
1 'polypeptide(L)'
;MKTHQWLVYIGLVLAAGPALAWPSGCGLSKITGSRELHQFLSLRAVEVVRRAASRDDGLAVLVAPSASFNLGAGDVGRPLGTGVDGARELARTMGADTYRFLGWDYMDVPADPCSKHKVEVEFIDSRNKNVSRVEFTFEAGRVVSADGWERSFETGRL
;
A
#
# COMPACT_ATOMS: atom_id res chain seq x y z
N MET A 1 -9.17 -1.41 -69.90
CA MET A 1 -7.85 -0.94 -69.45
C MET A 1 -7.98 -0.30 -68.07
N LYS A 2 -7.24 -0.86 -67.11
CA LYS A 2 -6.71 -0.31 -65.83
C LYS A 2 -7.66 0.27 -64.77
N THR A 3 -7.83 -0.57 -63.75
CA THR A 3 -8.02 -0.35 -62.31
C THR A 3 -7.27 0.84 -61.72
N HIS A 4 -7.91 1.56 -60.77
CA HIS A 4 -7.21 2.20 -59.65
C HIS A 4 -8.02 2.07 -58.37
N GLN A 5 -7.50 1.19 -57.51
CA GLN A 5 -7.93 0.88 -56.15
C GLN A 5 -7.19 1.84 -55.21
N TRP A 6 -7.92 2.60 -54.39
CA TRP A 6 -7.34 3.49 -53.38
C TRP A 6 -7.50 2.86 -51.99
N LEU A 7 -6.38 2.43 -51.42
CA LEU A 7 -6.22 1.99 -50.04
C LEU A 7 -6.11 3.23 -49.14
N VAL A 8 -7.04 3.40 -48.22
CA VAL A 8 -6.92 4.38 -47.13
C VAL A 8 -6.35 3.65 -45.90
N TYR A 9 -5.12 3.98 -45.55
CA TYR A 9 -4.43 3.47 -44.36
C TYR A 9 -4.97 4.18 -43.11
N ILE A 10 -5.46 3.41 -42.13
CA ILE A 10 -5.82 3.85 -40.79
C ILE A 10 -4.54 3.92 -39.95
N GLY A 11 -4.10 5.12 -39.59
CA GLY A 11 -3.01 5.33 -38.64
C GLY A 11 -3.54 5.32 -37.20
N LEU A 12 -3.28 4.24 -36.46
CA LEU A 12 -3.54 4.17 -35.03
C LEU A 12 -2.40 4.89 -34.28
N VAL A 13 -2.65 6.10 -33.77
CA VAL A 13 -1.68 6.81 -32.92
C VAL A 13 -1.82 6.29 -31.49
N LEU A 14 -0.92 5.40 -31.08
CA LEU A 14 -0.72 5.04 -29.68
C LEU A 14 -0.06 6.23 -28.95
N ALA A 15 -0.88 7.02 -28.26
CA ALA A 15 -0.38 8.03 -27.33
C ALA A 15 0.18 7.32 -26.09
N ALA A 16 1.49 7.04 -26.08
CA ALA A 16 2.21 6.70 -24.87
C ALA A 16 2.22 7.94 -23.97
N GLY A 17 1.33 7.95 -22.97
CA GLY A 17 1.37 8.98 -21.92
C GLY A 17 2.72 8.93 -21.20
N PRO A 18 3.23 10.08 -20.70
CA PRO A 18 4.52 10.11 -20.02
C PRO A 18 4.43 9.28 -18.74
N ALA A 19 5.14 8.15 -18.73
CA ALA A 19 5.49 7.49 -17.49
C ALA A 19 6.37 8.48 -16.72
N LEU A 20 5.82 9.09 -15.67
CA LEU A 20 6.61 9.88 -14.73
C LEU A 20 7.65 8.93 -14.12
N ALA A 21 8.87 8.96 -14.66
CA ALA A 21 10.02 8.30 -14.08
C ALA A 21 10.33 9.03 -12.77
N TRP A 22 9.93 8.42 -11.66
CA TRP A 22 10.22 8.94 -10.33
C TRP A 22 11.70 8.75 -10.01
N PRO A 23 12.27 9.59 -9.12
CA PRO A 23 13.67 9.51 -8.77
C PRO A 23 14.01 8.08 -8.34
N SER A 24 14.98 7.48 -9.01
CA SER A 24 15.46 6.11 -8.80
C SER A 24 16.23 5.93 -7.48
N GLY A 25 16.04 6.83 -6.52
CA GLY A 25 16.77 6.89 -5.27
C GLY A 25 15.92 6.37 -4.11
N CYS A 26 16.40 5.32 -3.45
CA CYS A 26 15.88 4.87 -2.18
C CYS A 26 16.26 5.89 -1.08
N GLY A 27 15.26 6.63 -0.59
CA GLY A 27 15.43 7.64 0.46
C GLY A 27 15.73 7.08 1.86
N LEU A 28 15.96 5.77 1.98
CA LEU A 28 16.12 5.05 3.25
C LEU A 28 17.54 4.55 3.51
N SER A 29 18.52 4.94 2.70
CA SER A 29 19.90 4.42 2.73
C SER A 29 20.66 4.61 4.05
N LYS A 30 20.09 5.34 5.02
CA LYS A 30 20.67 5.54 6.35
C LYS A 30 20.29 4.43 7.35
N ILE A 31 19.25 3.66 7.06
CA ILE A 31 18.80 2.56 7.91
C ILE A 31 19.60 1.31 7.53
N THR A 32 20.29 0.71 8.51
CA THR A 32 21.18 -0.44 8.26
C THR A 32 20.72 -1.71 8.95
N GLY A 33 19.87 -1.62 9.98
CA GLY A 33 19.41 -2.75 10.79
C GLY A 33 17.96 -3.13 10.51
N SER A 34 17.65 -4.43 10.57
CA SER A 34 16.31 -4.97 10.37
C SER A 34 15.31 -4.47 11.41
N ARG A 35 15.75 -4.25 12.67
CA ARG A 35 14.88 -3.75 13.73
C ARG A 35 14.40 -2.32 13.46
N GLU A 36 15.34 -1.43 13.15
CA GLU A 36 15.03 -0.03 12.82
C GLU A 36 14.17 0.05 11.55
N LEU A 37 14.50 -0.75 10.54
CA LEU A 37 13.74 -0.81 9.29
C LEU A 37 12.30 -1.26 9.52
N HIS A 38 12.10 -2.34 10.29
CA HIS A 38 10.76 -2.84 10.62
C HIS A 38 9.93 -1.80 11.36
N GLN A 39 10.50 -1.12 12.36
CA GLN A 39 9.82 -0.06 13.10
C GLN A 39 9.46 1.11 12.16
N PHE A 40 10.40 1.54 11.34
CA PHE A 40 10.20 2.64 10.39
C PHE A 40 9.08 2.32 9.39
N LEU A 41 9.10 1.13 8.78
CA LEU A 41 8.10 0.72 7.80
C LEU A 41 6.73 0.47 8.45
N SER A 42 6.68 -0.05 9.68
CA SER A 42 5.42 -0.18 10.42
C SER A 42 4.78 1.19 10.68
N LEU A 43 5.56 2.18 11.11
CA LEU A 43 5.08 3.56 11.27
C LEU A 43 4.75 4.22 9.93
N ARG A 44 5.46 3.88 8.86
CA ARG A 44 5.16 4.34 7.49
C ARG A 44 3.80 3.82 7.01
N ALA A 45 3.46 2.57 7.29
CA ALA A 45 2.15 2.00 6.99
C ALA A 45 1.03 2.74 7.74
N VAL A 46 1.24 3.05 9.02
CA VAL A 46 0.31 3.88 9.80
C VAL A 46 0.13 5.26 9.18
N GLU A 47 1.23 5.90 8.75
CA GLU A 47 1.18 7.22 8.11
C GLU A 47 0.42 7.20 6.78
N VAL A 48 0.58 6.14 5.98
CA VAL A 48 -0.18 5.93 4.73
C VAL A 48 -1.68 5.91 5.03
N VAL A 49 -2.12 5.10 6.00
CA VAL A 49 -3.54 4.99 6.36
C VAL A 49 -4.08 6.30 6.93
N ARG A 50 -3.30 6.97 7.79
CA ARG A 50 -3.69 8.27 8.38
C ARG A 50 -3.91 9.34 7.31
N ARG A 51 -2.97 9.50 6.37
CA ARG A 51 -3.07 10.45 5.26
C ARG A 51 -4.18 10.10 4.27
N ALA A 52 -4.38 8.81 4.03
CA ALA A 52 -5.47 8.31 3.20
C ALA A 52 -6.84 8.67 3.80
N ALA A 53 -6.99 8.57 5.12
CA ALA A 53 -8.21 8.99 5.82
C ALA A 53 -8.44 10.52 5.78
N SER A 54 -7.37 11.32 5.89
CA SER A 54 -7.46 12.79 5.90
C SER A 54 -7.48 13.46 4.52
N ARG A 55 -7.41 12.68 3.43
CA ARG A 55 -7.29 13.17 2.04
C ARG A 55 -6.10 14.11 1.79
N ASP A 56 -4.97 13.86 2.46
CA ASP A 56 -3.74 14.63 2.30
C ASP A 56 -3.08 14.40 0.92
N ASP A 57 -2.63 15.48 0.26
CA ASP A 57 -2.01 15.44 -1.08
C ASP A 57 -0.63 14.76 -1.10
N GLY A 58 0.02 14.63 0.06
CA GLY A 58 1.30 13.95 0.22
C GLY A 58 1.20 12.42 0.21
N LEU A 59 0.02 11.83 0.06
CA LEU A 59 -0.11 10.36 0.00
C LEU A 59 0.59 9.76 -1.23
N ALA A 60 0.60 10.47 -2.36
CA ALA A 60 1.16 9.97 -3.61
C ALA A 60 2.64 9.60 -3.47
N VAL A 61 3.42 10.33 -2.65
CA VAL A 61 4.85 10.04 -2.46
C VAL A 61 5.10 8.73 -1.71
N LEU A 62 4.11 8.25 -0.95
CA LEU A 62 4.22 7.05 -0.11
C LEU A 62 3.69 5.78 -0.78
N VAL A 63 2.87 5.92 -1.83
CA VAL A 63 2.16 4.81 -2.46
C VAL A 63 2.54 4.72 -3.94
N ALA A 64 3.01 3.56 -4.40
CA ALA A 64 3.29 3.34 -5.82
C ALA A 64 1.99 3.47 -6.65
N PRO A 65 2.01 4.06 -7.87
CA PRO A 65 0.78 4.25 -8.65
C PRO A 65 0.05 2.95 -8.95
N SER A 66 0.79 1.84 -9.10
CA SER A 66 0.26 0.50 -9.34
C SER A 66 0.06 -0.32 -8.07
N ALA A 67 0.23 0.27 -6.88
CA ALA A 67 0.12 -0.48 -5.62
C ALA A 67 -1.28 -1.09 -5.48
N SER A 68 -1.38 -2.37 -5.14
CA SER A 68 -2.68 -3.04 -4.97
C SER A 68 -3.16 -3.01 -3.52
N PHE A 69 -4.46 -2.86 -3.32
CA PHE A 69 -5.09 -2.86 -2.01
C PHE A 69 -6.20 -3.89 -1.95
N ASN A 70 -6.21 -4.73 -0.91
CA ASN A 70 -7.22 -5.76 -0.69
C ASN A 70 -7.55 -5.85 0.81
N LEU A 71 -8.84 -5.93 1.16
CA LEU A 71 -9.28 -6.17 2.53
C LEU A 71 -10.45 -7.15 2.54
N GLY A 72 -10.17 -8.40 2.90
CA GLY A 72 -11.16 -9.47 2.94
C GLY A 72 -11.82 -9.67 4.30
N ALA A 73 -12.83 -10.55 4.31
CA ALA A 73 -13.47 -11.12 5.51
C ALA A 73 -14.05 -12.51 5.18
N GLY A 74 -14.24 -13.39 6.19
CA GLY A 74 -14.72 -14.77 6.00
C GLY A 74 -13.80 -15.73 5.21
N ASP A 75 -14.07 -15.93 3.92
CA ASP A 75 -13.19 -16.69 2.99
C ASP A 75 -12.94 -15.89 1.70
N VAL A 76 -13.25 -14.58 1.71
CA VAL A 76 -13.32 -13.76 0.51
C VAL A 76 -12.39 -12.55 0.63
N GLY A 77 -11.41 -12.46 -0.28
CA GLY A 77 -10.66 -11.23 -0.51
C GLY A 77 -11.51 -10.22 -1.29
N ARG A 78 -11.36 -8.93 -0.98
CA ARG A 78 -12.07 -7.85 -1.67
C ARG A 78 -11.06 -6.81 -2.19
N PRO A 79 -10.82 -6.76 -3.50
CA PRO A 79 -10.01 -5.71 -4.10
C PRO A 79 -10.62 -4.33 -3.81
N LEU A 80 -9.77 -3.38 -3.38
CA LEU A 80 -10.15 -2.01 -3.05
C LEU A 80 -9.63 -0.99 -4.07
N GLY A 81 -8.97 -1.45 -5.12
CA GLY A 81 -8.40 -0.62 -6.17
C GLY A 81 -6.87 -0.51 -6.09
N THR A 82 -6.33 0.49 -6.76
CA THR A 82 -4.88 0.70 -6.88
C THR A 82 -4.45 2.11 -6.51
N GLY A 83 -3.16 2.26 -6.20
CA GLY A 83 -2.53 3.54 -5.94
C GLY A 83 -3.17 4.31 -4.78
N VAL A 84 -3.20 5.63 -4.91
CA VAL A 84 -3.75 6.56 -3.90
C VAL A 84 -5.23 6.28 -3.62
N ASP A 85 -6.01 5.94 -4.63
CA ASP A 85 -7.44 5.68 -4.46
C ASP A 85 -7.70 4.36 -3.72
N GLY A 86 -6.91 3.31 -4.02
CA GLY A 86 -6.94 2.06 -3.26
C GLY A 86 -6.56 2.26 -1.78
N ALA A 87 -5.55 3.08 -1.50
CA ALA A 87 -5.17 3.41 -0.12
C ALA A 87 -6.30 4.16 0.63
N ARG A 88 -6.97 5.09 -0.05
CA ARG A 88 -8.13 5.82 0.49
C ARG A 88 -9.30 4.89 0.78
N GLU A 89 -9.60 3.97 -0.12
CA GLU A 89 -10.66 2.99 0.07
C GLU A 89 -10.33 2.01 1.21
N LEU A 90 -9.07 1.60 1.35
CA LEU A 90 -8.59 0.81 2.49
C LEU A 90 -8.84 1.55 3.81
N ALA A 91 -8.34 2.78 3.95
CA ALA A 91 -8.51 3.57 5.16
C ALA A 91 -10.00 3.82 5.49
N ARG A 92 -10.81 4.11 4.48
CA ARG A 92 -12.26 4.31 4.63
C ARG A 92 -12.97 3.04 5.08
N THR A 93 -12.59 1.88 4.54
CA THR A 93 -13.21 0.59 4.88
C THR A 93 -12.88 0.18 6.31
N MET A 94 -11.62 0.32 6.73
CA MET A 94 -11.19 -0.06 8.08
C MET A 94 -11.78 0.84 9.17
N GLY A 95 -12.02 2.13 8.88
CA GLY A 95 -12.60 3.08 9.85
C GLY A 95 -11.75 3.26 11.12
N ALA A 96 -10.49 2.85 11.09
CA ALA A 96 -9.68 2.66 12.28
C ALA A 96 -9.31 3.98 12.98
N ASP A 97 -9.30 3.93 14.31
CA ASP A 97 -8.91 5.03 15.19
C ASP A 97 -7.61 4.74 15.96
N THR A 98 -7.21 3.47 16.04
CA THR A 98 -6.03 3.02 16.77
C THR A 98 -5.28 1.96 15.96
N TYR A 99 -4.02 1.74 16.28
CA TYR A 99 -3.18 0.75 15.61
C TYR A 99 -2.26 0.06 16.61
N ARG A 100 -1.79 -1.13 16.24
CA ARG A 100 -0.65 -1.79 16.88
C ARG A 100 0.10 -2.63 15.86
N PHE A 101 1.37 -2.88 16.13
CA PHE A 101 2.19 -3.81 15.36
C PHE A 101 3.15 -4.50 16.32
N LEU A 102 3.59 -5.70 15.96
CA LEU A 102 4.59 -6.41 16.75
C LEU A 102 5.95 -5.73 16.60
N GLY A 103 6.63 -5.50 17.72
CA GLY A 103 8.01 -5.04 17.73
C GLY A 103 8.95 -6.12 17.19
N TRP A 104 10.08 -5.70 16.61
CA TRP A 104 11.11 -6.61 16.13
C TRP A 104 12.16 -6.83 17.22
N ASP A 105 11.89 -7.77 18.12
CA ASP A 105 12.66 -8.01 19.35
C ASP A 105 13.69 -9.15 19.25
N TYR A 106 13.49 -10.13 18.36
CA TYR A 106 14.32 -11.34 18.29
C TYR A 106 15.75 -11.17 17.74
N MET A 107 15.94 -10.60 16.55
CA MET A 107 17.25 -10.53 15.87
C MET A 107 17.45 -9.24 15.08
N ASP A 108 18.53 -8.50 15.31
CA ASP A 108 18.85 -7.31 14.52
C ASP A 108 19.98 -7.63 13.54
N VAL A 109 19.62 -7.86 12.29
CA VAL A 109 20.56 -8.22 11.22
C VAL A 109 20.68 -7.09 10.23
N PRO A 110 21.79 -7.01 9.46
CA PRO A 110 21.89 -6.07 8.35
C PRO A 110 20.69 -6.22 7.41
N ALA A 111 20.09 -5.10 7.02
CA ALA A 111 18.98 -5.05 6.09
C ALA A 111 19.28 -4.07 4.96
N ASP A 112 18.87 -4.42 3.74
CA ASP A 112 18.86 -3.48 2.61
C ASP A 112 17.50 -2.76 2.60
N PRO A 113 17.42 -1.49 3.05
CA PRO A 113 16.16 -0.77 3.17
C PRO A 113 15.50 -0.45 1.83
N CYS A 114 16.19 -0.70 0.72
CA CYS A 114 15.73 -0.41 -0.63
C CYS A 114 15.09 -1.62 -1.32
N SER A 115 15.34 -2.81 -0.79
CA SER A 115 14.71 -4.06 -1.22
C SER A 115 13.23 -4.14 -0.81
N LYS A 116 12.59 -5.27 -1.12
CA LYS A 116 11.21 -5.54 -0.74
C LYS A 116 11.11 -5.95 0.72
N HIS A 117 10.21 -5.32 1.45
CA HIS A 117 9.97 -5.59 2.87
C HIS A 117 8.50 -5.76 3.16
N LYS A 118 8.19 -6.58 4.16
CA LYS A 118 6.83 -6.80 4.63
C LYS A 118 6.73 -6.43 6.09
N VAL A 119 5.66 -5.73 6.44
CA VAL A 119 5.29 -5.44 7.83
C VAL A 119 3.82 -5.67 8.02
N GLU A 120 3.44 -6.22 9.18
CA GLU A 120 2.05 -6.42 9.55
C GLU A 120 1.64 -5.35 10.57
N VAL A 121 0.53 -4.67 10.30
CA VAL A 121 -0.07 -3.69 11.21
C VAL A 121 -1.53 -4.06 11.42
N GLU A 122 -1.96 -4.06 12.67
CA GLU A 122 -3.37 -4.15 13.02
C GLU A 122 -3.94 -2.76 13.20
N PHE A 123 -4.98 -2.45 12.44
CA PHE A 123 -5.78 -1.25 12.57
C PHE A 123 -7.09 -1.60 13.25
N ILE A 124 -7.49 -0.79 14.23
CA ILE A 124 -8.59 -1.10 15.13
C ILE A 124 -9.62 0.03 15.00
N ASP A 125 -10.86 -0.35 14.69
CA ASP A 125 -12.03 0.49 14.88
C ASP A 125 -12.61 0.17 16.25
N SER A 126 -12.25 0.98 17.25
CA SER A 126 -12.65 0.76 18.63
C SER A 126 -14.16 0.93 18.84
N ARG A 127 -14.84 1.64 17.94
CA ARG A 127 -16.29 1.91 18.02
C ARG A 127 -17.09 0.73 17.51
N ASN A 128 -16.67 0.12 16.42
CA ASN A 128 -17.34 -1.04 15.82
C ASN A 128 -16.75 -2.39 16.25
N LYS A 129 -15.69 -2.39 17.08
CA LYS A 129 -14.97 -3.58 17.56
C LYS A 129 -14.39 -4.43 16.42
N ASN A 130 -13.94 -3.79 15.35
CA ASN A 130 -13.30 -4.46 14.23
C ASN A 130 -11.79 -4.30 14.30
N VAL A 131 -11.08 -5.34 13.91
CA VAL A 131 -9.64 -5.32 13.71
C VAL A 131 -9.35 -5.75 12.28
N SER A 132 -8.66 -4.89 11.55
CA SER A 132 -8.15 -5.13 10.21
C SER A 132 -6.65 -5.37 10.33
N ARG A 133 -6.23 -6.62 10.17
CA ARG A 133 -4.81 -6.99 10.13
C ARG A 133 -4.34 -6.88 8.69
N VAL A 134 -3.36 -6.02 8.42
CA VAL A 134 -2.91 -5.70 7.07
C VAL A 134 -1.41 -5.92 6.95
N GLU A 135 -1.01 -6.78 6.01
CA GLU A 135 0.38 -6.92 5.56
C GLU A 135 0.65 -5.88 4.48
N PHE A 136 1.60 -4.98 4.72
CA PHE A 136 2.08 -4.03 3.72
C PHE A 136 3.37 -4.55 3.12
N THR A 137 3.42 -4.62 1.79
CA THR A 137 4.66 -4.78 1.06
C THR A 137 5.19 -3.41 0.65
N PHE A 138 6.44 -3.13 1.03
CA PHE A 138 7.18 -1.94 0.64
C PHE A 138 8.27 -2.29 -0.37
N GLU A 139 8.55 -1.36 -1.27
CA GLU A 139 9.73 -1.37 -2.15
C GLU A 139 10.30 0.05 -2.20
N ALA A 140 11.60 0.19 -1.93
CA ALA A 140 12.25 1.50 -1.78
C ALA A 140 11.50 2.48 -0.85
N GLY A 141 10.85 1.95 0.20
CA GLY A 141 10.10 2.74 1.18
C GLY A 141 8.69 3.18 0.76
N ARG A 142 8.21 2.77 -0.42
CA ARG A 142 6.83 3.02 -0.89
C ARG A 142 5.99 1.76 -0.81
N VAL A 143 4.71 1.91 -0.50
CA VAL A 143 3.76 0.79 -0.53
C VAL A 143 3.58 0.33 -1.98
N VAL A 144 3.75 -0.97 -2.21
CA VAL A 144 3.46 -1.65 -3.48
C VAL A 144 2.31 -2.66 -3.36
N SER A 145 2.02 -3.16 -2.16
CA SER A 145 0.75 -3.83 -1.87
C SER A 145 0.34 -3.66 -0.42
N ALA A 146 -0.95 -3.75 -0.15
CA ALA A 146 -1.51 -3.88 1.19
C ALA A 146 -2.63 -4.92 1.15
N ASP A 147 -2.39 -6.05 1.79
CA ASP A 147 -3.28 -7.21 1.79
C ASP A 147 -3.74 -7.48 3.22
N GLY A 148 -5.04 -7.33 3.43
CA GLY A 148 -5.61 -7.32 4.77
C GLY A 148 -6.77 -8.26 4.96
N TRP A 149 -7.05 -8.52 6.23
CA TRP A 149 -8.16 -9.32 6.68
C TRP A 149 -8.84 -8.69 7.89
N GLU A 150 -10.16 -8.56 7.83
CA GLU A 150 -10.98 -8.00 8.89
C GLU A 150 -11.67 -9.07 9.72
N ARG A 151 -11.73 -8.85 11.04
CA ARG A 151 -12.52 -9.65 11.98
C ARG A 151 -13.15 -8.74 13.05
N SER A 152 -14.38 -9.07 13.44
CA SER A 152 -15.04 -8.49 14.59
C SER A 152 -14.61 -9.21 15.88
N PHE A 153 -14.50 -8.47 16.98
CA PHE A 153 -14.15 -9.01 18.30
C PHE A 153 -15.25 -8.73 19.31
N GLU A 154 -15.51 -9.71 20.18
CA GLU A 154 -16.27 -9.48 21.40
C GLU A 154 -15.32 -9.25 22.57
N THR A 155 -15.68 -8.29 23.43
CA THR A 155 -14.84 -7.84 24.54
C THR A 155 -15.66 -7.79 25.82
N GLY A 156 -15.06 -8.18 26.95
CA GLY A 156 -15.66 -8.15 28.28
C GLY A 156 -14.65 -7.75 29.33
N ARG A 157 -15.13 -7.48 30.55
CA ARG A 157 -14.25 -7.25 31.71
C ARG A 157 -13.76 -8.61 32.24
N LEU A 158 -12.50 -8.64 32.69
CA LEU A 158 -11.93 -9.75 33.45
C LEU A 158 -12.17 -9.53 34.95
#